data_AF-A0AAN9QUN0-F1
#
_entry.id   AF-A0AAN9QUN0-F1
#
_cell.length_a   1.000
_cell.length_b   1.000
_cell.length_c   1.000
_cell.angle_alpha   90.00
_cell.angle_beta   90.00
_cell.angle_gamma   90.00
#
_symmetry.space_group_name_H-M   'P 1'
#
loop_
_entity.id
_entity.type
_entity.pdbx_description
1 polymer ?
#
loop_
_entity_poly.entity_id
_entity_poly.type
_entity_poly.pdbx_seq_one_letter_code
_entity_poly.pdbx_strand_id
1 'polypeptide(L)'
;MQFRYLTNRERERERENQRLACTWKILNREKADILTRHLVPSFEGHLVHLSNFPIPKLIFLYLCLLRSFHFWGKKKRMMMMMTMEGMMDKGVLDDVIRRLLEGKGGKQVQLSESEIRQLCVNARQIFLSQPILLDLRAPIRICGDIHGQYQDLLRLFEYGGYPPAANYLFLGDYVDRGKQSLETICLLLAYKIRYPDKIYLLRGNHEEAKINRIYGFYDECKRRFNVRLWKIFTDCFNCLPVAALIDEKILCMHGGLSPELENLDQIREIPRPTEIPDGGLLCDLLWSDPDPSIDRWADSDRGVSCTFGAEALTEFLDKNDLDLVCRGHQVVEDGYEFFAKRRLVTIFSAPNYGGEFDNAGALLSVDESLVCSFEILKPVDKGSGSGSSKMNLKKPPKLGKV
;
A
#
# COMPACT_ATOMS: atom_id res chain seq x y z
N MET A 1 50.19 36.59 29.85
CA MET A 1 50.57 35.64 28.78
C MET A 1 50.59 34.24 29.37
N GLN A 2 49.63 33.39 29.04
CA GLN A 2 49.70 31.94 29.28
C GLN A 2 49.65 31.27 27.90
N PHE A 3 50.75 30.62 27.52
CA PHE A 3 50.80 29.75 26.34
C PHE A 3 50.32 28.36 26.75
N ARG A 4 49.23 27.87 26.14
CA ARG A 4 48.81 26.47 26.24
C ARG A 4 49.51 25.70 25.12
N TYR A 5 50.36 24.73 25.50
CA TYR A 5 50.92 23.77 24.56
C TYR A 5 49.88 22.68 24.26
N LEU A 6 49.51 22.53 22.98
CA LEU A 6 48.63 21.44 22.53
C LEU A 6 49.34 20.08 22.68
N THR A 7 48.58 19.08 23.14
CA THR A 7 49.08 17.72 23.33
C THR A 7 49.30 17.02 22.00
N ASN A 8 50.18 16.00 21.94
CA ASN A 8 50.49 15.28 20.70
C ASN A 8 49.25 14.62 20.04
N ARG A 9 48.25 14.21 20.84
CA ARG A 9 46.98 13.67 20.34
C ARG A 9 46.12 14.70 19.60
N GLU A 10 46.15 15.97 20.03
CA GLU A 10 45.40 17.05 19.37
C GLU A 10 46.01 17.40 18.02
N ARG A 11 47.35 17.39 17.93
CA ARG A 11 48.08 17.60 16.66
C ARG A 11 47.88 16.46 15.66
N GLU A 12 47.75 15.21 16.10
CA GLU A 12 47.41 14.09 15.22
C GLU A 12 45.98 14.21 14.68
N ARG A 13 45.02 14.57 15.53
CA ARG A 13 43.62 14.76 15.13
C ARG A 13 43.46 15.91 14.12
N GLU A 14 44.26 16.96 14.26
CA GLU A 14 44.29 18.09 13.31
C GLU A 14 44.89 17.68 11.95
N ARG A 15 45.94 16.84 11.95
CA ARG A 15 46.53 16.28 10.72
C ARG A 15 45.61 15.30 10.02
N GLU A 16 44.87 14.49 10.77
CA GLU A 16 43.87 13.57 10.21
C GLU A 16 42.68 14.33 9.59
N ASN A 17 42.20 15.37 10.26
CA ASN A 17 41.18 16.28 9.72
C ASN A 17 41.67 17.02 8.46
N GLN A 18 42.94 17.44 8.40
CA GLN A 18 43.51 18.02 7.19
C GLN A 18 43.65 17.01 6.05
N ARG A 19 43.99 15.75 6.35
CA ARG A 19 44.03 14.66 5.34
C ARG A 19 42.64 14.40 4.79
N LEU A 20 41.63 14.24 5.64
CA LEU A 20 40.23 14.06 5.23
C LEU A 20 39.71 15.25 4.40
N ALA A 21 40.06 16.49 4.77
CA ALA A 21 39.73 17.68 4.01
C ALA A 21 40.42 17.71 2.63
N CYS A 22 41.64 17.20 2.52
CA CYS A 22 42.37 17.10 1.25
C CYS A 22 41.77 16.01 0.34
N THR A 23 41.45 14.84 0.90
CA THR A 23 40.77 13.74 0.18
C THR A 23 39.39 14.18 -0.31
N TRP A 24 38.65 14.96 0.49
CA TRP A 24 37.37 15.56 0.09
C TRP A 24 37.52 16.61 -1.02
N LYS A 25 38.58 17.42 -1.00
CA LYS A 25 38.89 18.38 -2.08
C LYS A 25 39.25 17.68 -3.40
N ILE A 26 39.90 16.51 -3.33
CA ILE A 26 40.27 15.72 -4.52
C ILE A 26 39.03 15.01 -5.11
N LEU A 27 38.21 14.36 -4.28
CA LEU A 27 36.99 13.66 -4.70
C LEU A 27 35.91 14.58 -5.31
N ASN A 28 35.94 15.89 -5.01
CA ASN A 28 34.95 16.85 -5.50
C ASN A 28 35.36 17.64 -6.75
N ARG A 29 36.62 17.58 -7.20
CA ARG A 29 37.00 18.24 -8.47
C ARG A 29 36.36 17.59 -9.68
N GLU A 30 36.19 16.27 -9.69
CA GLU A 30 35.57 15.55 -10.82
C GLU A 30 34.03 15.65 -10.84
N LYS A 31 33.38 15.88 -9.70
CA LYS A 31 31.91 16.01 -9.62
C LYS A 31 31.41 17.46 -9.76
N ALA A 32 32.23 18.45 -9.43
CA ALA A 32 31.89 19.87 -9.59
C ALA A 32 31.81 20.29 -11.08
N ASP A 33 32.63 19.70 -11.96
CA ASP A 33 32.62 20.04 -13.39
C ASP A 33 31.33 19.61 -14.10
N ILE A 34 30.64 18.58 -13.62
CA ILE A 34 29.35 18.12 -14.16
C ILE A 34 28.20 19.04 -13.72
N LEU A 35 28.25 19.56 -12.48
CA LEU A 35 27.25 20.49 -11.95
C LEU A 35 27.37 21.89 -12.57
N THR A 36 28.58 22.35 -12.87
CA THR A 36 28.82 23.70 -13.38
C THR A 36 28.42 23.84 -14.86
N ARG A 37 28.47 22.75 -15.66
CA ARG A 37 28.14 22.78 -17.10
C ARG A 37 26.65 22.67 -17.43
N HIS A 38 25.79 22.31 -16.48
CA HIS A 38 24.37 22.02 -16.74
C HIS A 38 23.35 22.85 -15.95
N LEU A 39 23.77 23.77 -15.07
CA LEU A 39 22.87 24.47 -14.14
C LEU A 39 23.05 26.00 -14.02
N VAL A 40 23.60 26.70 -15.01
CA VAL A 40 23.59 28.17 -15.02
C VAL A 40 23.09 28.65 -16.38
N PRO A 41 21.80 29.03 -16.46
CA PRO A 41 21.51 30.46 -16.38
C PRO A 41 20.16 30.74 -15.71
N SER A 42 20.10 30.75 -14.38
CA SER A 42 19.00 31.35 -13.58
C SER A 42 19.33 31.19 -12.11
N PHE A 43 20.23 31.99 -11.54
CA PHE A 43 20.35 32.31 -10.10
C PHE A 43 21.65 33.10 -9.91
N GLU A 44 21.73 34.27 -10.54
CA GLU A 44 22.66 35.30 -10.07
C GLU A 44 22.04 35.97 -8.85
N GLY A 45 22.69 35.79 -7.70
CA GLY A 45 22.36 36.51 -6.47
C GLY A 45 21.71 35.63 -5.40
N HIS A 46 22.47 34.72 -4.79
CA HIS A 46 22.43 34.37 -3.35
C HIS A 46 23.39 33.20 -3.06
N LEU A 47 24.70 33.43 -3.20
CA LEU A 47 25.74 32.55 -2.65
C LEU A 47 26.80 33.39 -1.94
N VAL A 48 26.39 34.09 -0.89
CA VAL A 48 27.31 34.70 0.08
C VAL A 48 26.78 34.34 1.47
N HIS A 49 27.64 33.73 2.29
CA HIS A 49 27.41 33.16 3.64
C HIS A 49 27.07 31.67 3.75
N LEU A 50 28.01 30.78 3.38
CA LEU A 50 28.03 29.38 3.85
C LEU A 50 29.25 29.04 4.74
N SER A 51 30.09 30.02 5.07
CA SER A 51 31.35 29.80 5.82
C SER A 51 31.20 29.64 7.35
N ASN A 52 30.01 29.86 7.92
CA ASN A 52 29.79 29.86 9.37
C ASN A 52 28.88 28.72 9.89
N PHE A 53 28.53 27.74 9.06
CA PHE A 53 27.69 26.62 9.49
C PHE A 53 28.54 25.43 9.99
N PRO A 54 28.26 24.87 11.18
CA PRO A 54 28.94 23.66 11.65
C PRO A 54 28.66 22.50 10.67
N ILE A 55 29.71 21.74 10.33
CA ILE A 55 29.73 20.65 9.33
C ILE A 55 28.49 19.71 9.39
N PRO A 56 27.95 19.33 10.57
CA PRO A 56 26.74 18.50 10.64
C PRO A 56 25.50 19.13 9.99
N LYS A 57 25.34 20.46 10.05
CA LYS A 57 24.21 21.17 9.44
C LYS A 57 24.31 21.22 7.91
N LEU A 58 25.53 21.28 7.37
CA LEU A 58 25.78 21.20 5.93
C LEU A 58 25.49 19.81 5.38
N ILE A 59 25.83 18.75 6.13
CA ILE A 59 25.49 17.37 5.78
C ILE A 59 23.96 17.17 5.78
N PHE A 60 23.27 17.69 6.79
CA PHE A 60 21.81 17.64 6.86
C PHE A 60 21.15 18.34 5.65
N LEU A 61 21.60 19.55 5.31
CA LEU A 61 21.09 20.30 4.16
C LEU A 61 21.33 19.55 2.84
N TYR A 62 22.51 18.96 2.68
CA TYR A 62 22.88 18.16 1.51
C TYR A 62 22.02 16.89 1.39
N LEU A 63 21.75 16.18 2.50
CA LEU A 63 20.87 15.01 2.51
C LEU A 63 19.41 15.39 2.20
N CYS A 64 18.93 16.53 2.72
CA CYS A 64 17.61 17.07 2.37
C CYS A 64 17.51 17.43 0.88
N LEU A 65 18.56 18.04 0.32
CA LEU A 65 18.63 18.34 -1.11
C LEU A 65 18.68 17.05 -1.95
N LEU A 66 19.47 16.04 -1.58
CA LEU A 66 19.50 14.75 -2.26
C LEU A 66 18.14 14.03 -2.22
N ARG A 67 17.44 14.03 -1.08
CA ARG A 67 16.05 13.51 -0.99
C ARG A 67 15.10 14.27 -1.92
N SER A 68 15.21 15.59 -1.96
CA SER A 68 14.39 16.45 -2.83
C SER A 68 14.69 16.23 -4.32
N PHE A 69 15.96 16.09 -4.70
CA PHE A 69 16.39 15.76 -6.07
C PHE A 69 15.97 14.34 -6.48
N HIS A 70 16.04 13.36 -5.57
CA HIS A 70 15.55 12.01 -5.82
C HIS A 70 14.03 12.01 -6.03
N PHE A 71 13.29 12.77 -5.22
CA PHE A 71 11.85 12.98 -5.38
C PHE A 71 11.51 13.67 -6.72
N TRP A 72 12.26 14.72 -7.08
CA TRP A 72 12.05 15.44 -8.34
C TRP A 72 12.43 14.60 -9.57
N GLY A 73 13.50 13.80 -9.48
CA GLY A 73 13.91 12.83 -10.49
C GLY A 73 12.87 11.74 -10.72
N LYS A 74 12.25 11.21 -9.65
CA LYS A 74 11.10 10.30 -9.74
C LYS A 74 9.90 10.98 -10.42
N LYS A 75 9.57 12.22 -10.05
CA LYS A 75 8.47 13.00 -10.65
C LYS A 75 8.69 13.26 -12.14
N LYS A 76 9.91 13.60 -12.56
CA LYS A 76 10.27 13.85 -13.97
C LYS A 76 10.26 12.57 -14.80
N ARG A 77 10.76 11.46 -14.24
CA ARG A 77 10.69 10.12 -14.87
C ARG A 77 9.26 9.61 -15.00
N MET A 78 8.41 9.87 -14.00
CA MET A 78 6.97 9.60 -14.04
C MET A 78 6.28 10.39 -15.15
N MET A 79 6.56 11.69 -15.26
CA MET A 79 6.00 12.55 -16.32
C MET A 79 6.46 12.12 -17.73
N MET A 80 7.65 11.55 -17.85
CA MET A 80 8.20 11.01 -19.12
C MET A 80 7.71 9.58 -19.44
N MET A 81 7.32 8.79 -18.44
CA MET A 81 6.65 7.49 -18.66
C MET A 81 5.15 7.68 -18.98
N MET A 82 4.50 8.70 -18.40
CA MET A 82 3.11 9.08 -18.70
C MET A 82 2.88 9.36 -20.19
N THR A 83 3.91 9.82 -20.91
CA THR A 83 3.81 10.17 -22.33
C THR A 83 3.81 8.98 -23.30
N MET A 84 4.06 7.74 -22.84
CA MET A 84 4.14 6.57 -23.76
C MET A 84 2.84 5.75 -23.89
N GLU A 85 1.93 5.79 -22.91
CA GLU A 85 0.62 5.11 -23.00
C GLU A 85 -0.60 6.01 -22.70
N GLY A 86 -0.38 7.30 -22.44
CA GLY A 86 -1.44 8.29 -22.23
C GLY A 86 -2.14 8.14 -20.87
N MET A 87 -2.22 9.26 -20.14
CA MET A 87 -3.06 9.32 -18.94
C MET A 87 -4.52 9.10 -19.33
N MET A 88 -5.24 8.29 -18.55
CA MET A 88 -6.68 8.11 -18.75
C MET A 88 -7.39 9.46 -18.63
N ASP A 89 -8.21 9.80 -19.62
CA ASP A 89 -8.97 11.05 -19.60
C ASP A 89 -9.87 11.12 -18.35
N LYS A 90 -9.88 12.28 -17.69
CA LYS A 90 -10.61 12.49 -16.43
C LYS A 90 -12.12 12.27 -16.62
N GLY A 91 -12.69 12.70 -17.76
CA GLY A 91 -14.10 12.51 -18.07
C GLY A 91 -14.46 11.04 -18.26
N VAL A 92 -13.60 10.28 -18.95
CA VAL A 92 -13.76 8.82 -19.11
C VAL A 92 -13.66 8.12 -17.75
N LEU A 93 -12.67 8.48 -16.92
CA LEU A 93 -12.52 7.91 -15.59
C LEU A 93 -13.73 8.18 -14.67
N ASP A 94 -14.21 9.43 -14.64
CA ASP A 94 -15.37 9.82 -13.84
C ASP A 94 -16.64 9.08 -14.33
N ASP A 95 -16.79 8.85 -15.64
CA ASP A 95 -17.89 8.05 -16.19
C ASP A 95 -17.79 6.55 -15.84
N VAL A 96 -16.59 5.97 -15.88
CA VAL A 96 -16.33 4.59 -15.44
C VAL A 96 -16.72 4.41 -13.97
N ILE A 97 -16.29 5.33 -13.09
CA ILE A 97 -16.66 5.31 -11.66
C ILE A 97 -18.18 5.41 -11.52
N ARG A 98 -18.83 6.34 -12.22
CA ARG A 98 -20.28 6.49 -12.20
C ARG A 98 -21.01 5.20 -12.59
N ARG A 99 -20.63 4.58 -13.73
CA ARG A 99 -21.23 3.31 -14.19
C ARG A 99 -21.04 2.18 -13.19
N LEU A 100 -19.86 2.09 -12.58
CA LEU A 100 -19.60 1.11 -11.53
C LEU A 100 -20.53 1.35 -10.34
N LEU A 101 -20.61 2.57 -9.80
CA LEU A 101 -21.47 2.89 -8.65
C LEU A 101 -22.98 2.69 -8.91
N GLU A 102 -23.41 2.75 -10.17
CA GLU A 102 -24.79 2.45 -10.58
C GLU A 102 -25.08 0.94 -10.67
N GLY A 103 -24.06 0.08 -10.64
CA GLY A 103 -24.14 -1.39 -10.68
C GLY A 103 -24.74 -2.07 -9.45
N LYS A 104 -25.61 -1.37 -8.71
CA LYS A 104 -26.29 -1.91 -7.52
C LYS A 104 -27.25 -3.05 -7.90
N GLY A 105 -27.43 -3.99 -6.98
CA GLY A 105 -28.37 -5.11 -7.13
C GLY A 105 -27.82 -6.28 -7.94
N GLY A 106 -26.49 -6.43 -8.02
CA GLY A 106 -25.84 -7.58 -8.66
C GLY A 106 -25.81 -7.54 -10.18
N LYS A 107 -26.17 -6.40 -10.80
CA LYS A 107 -26.11 -6.24 -12.25
C LYS A 107 -24.65 -6.12 -12.70
N GLN A 108 -24.33 -6.81 -13.78
CA GLN A 108 -23.03 -6.69 -14.43
C GLN A 108 -22.87 -5.27 -15.01
N VAL A 109 -21.74 -4.63 -14.72
CA VAL A 109 -21.42 -3.30 -15.25
C VAL A 109 -20.71 -3.47 -16.59
N GLN A 110 -21.17 -2.72 -17.59
CA GLN A 110 -20.60 -2.77 -18.93
C GLN A 110 -19.42 -1.79 -19.03
N LEU A 111 -18.20 -2.33 -18.96
CA LEU A 111 -16.95 -1.65 -19.27
C LEU A 111 -16.35 -2.26 -20.52
N SER A 112 -15.75 -1.44 -21.38
CA SER A 112 -15.01 -1.92 -22.54
C SER A 112 -13.63 -2.47 -22.13
N GLU A 113 -13.08 -3.38 -22.92
CA GLU A 113 -11.73 -3.91 -22.69
C GLU A 113 -10.67 -2.79 -22.67
N SER A 114 -10.83 -1.75 -23.51
CA SER A 114 -9.93 -0.60 -23.53
C SER A 114 -9.97 0.20 -22.24
N GLU A 115 -11.15 0.41 -21.65
CA GLU A 115 -11.28 1.11 -20.36
C GLU A 115 -10.59 0.32 -19.25
N ILE A 116 -10.83 -1.00 -19.18
CA ILE A 116 -10.21 -1.85 -18.17
C ILE A 116 -8.68 -1.88 -18.34
N ARG A 117 -8.19 -1.99 -19.58
CA ARG A 117 -6.75 -1.91 -19.86
C ARG A 117 -6.17 -0.57 -19.39
N GLN A 118 -6.85 0.55 -19.66
CA GLN A 118 -6.40 1.86 -19.20
C GLN A 118 -6.36 1.97 -17.68
N LEU A 119 -7.34 1.42 -16.97
CA LEU A 119 -7.31 1.34 -15.50
C LEU A 119 -6.06 0.61 -15.01
N CYS A 120 -5.78 -0.58 -15.53
CA CYS A 120 -4.60 -1.36 -15.13
C CYS A 120 -3.28 -0.63 -15.41
N VAL A 121 -3.13 -0.04 -16.60
CA VAL A 121 -1.92 0.69 -17.00
C VAL A 121 -1.68 1.93 -16.13
N ASN A 122 -2.73 2.73 -15.92
CA ASN A 122 -2.61 3.97 -15.13
C ASN A 122 -2.39 3.66 -13.64
N ALA A 123 -3.11 2.70 -13.06
CA ALA A 123 -2.92 2.30 -11.68
C ALA A 123 -1.52 1.70 -11.44
N ARG A 124 -1.03 0.87 -12.38
CA ARG A 124 0.33 0.32 -12.34
C ARG A 124 1.40 1.40 -12.24
N GLN A 125 1.27 2.48 -13.02
CA GLN A 125 2.21 3.61 -12.94
C GLN A 125 2.18 4.28 -11.57
N ILE A 126 1.00 4.46 -10.99
CA ILE A 126 0.85 5.03 -9.64
C ILE A 126 1.50 4.12 -8.60
N PHE A 127 1.25 2.81 -8.64
CA PHE A 127 1.85 1.87 -7.70
C PHE A 127 3.38 1.87 -7.75
N LEU A 128 3.97 1.89 -8.96
CA LEU A 128 5.42 1.96 -9.14
C LEU A 128 6.02 3.31 -8.71
N SER A 129 5.24 4.39 -8.74
CA SER A 129 5.67 5.71 -8.27
C SER A 129 5.67 5.83 -6.74
N GLN A 130 4.78 5.10 -6.07
CA GLN A 130 4.67 5.05 -4.62
C GLN A 130 5.63 3.99 -4.03
N PRO A 131 6.06 4.12 -2.77
CA PRO A 131 6.86 3.09 -2.09
C PRO A 131 6.16 1.73 -2.03
N ILE A 132 6.91 0.64 -1.87
CA ILE A 132 6.32 -0.71 -1.68
C ILE A 132 5.84 -0.92 -0.24
N LEU A 133 6.51 -0.28 0.73
CA LEU A 133 6.02 -0.04 2.08
C LEU A 133 5.48 1.39 2.13
N LEU A 134 4.16 1.55 2.14
CA LEU A 134 3.52 2.86 2.13
C LEU A 134 3.64 3.55 3.48
N ASP A 135 4.03 4.82 3.52
CA ASP A 135 3.97 5.65 4.74
C ASP A 135 2.67 6.47 4.73
N LEU A 136 1.75 6.15 5.65
CA LEU A 136 0.39 6.68 5.69
C LEU A 136 0.11 7.42 7.00
N ARG A 137 -0.98 8.20 7.01
CA ARG A 137 -1.44 8.94 8.20
C ARG A 137 -2.94 8.74 8.42
N ALA A 138 -3.32 8.72 9.69
CA ALA A 138 -4.69 8.82 10.12
C ALA A 138 -5.26 10.24 9.86
N PRO A 139 -6.60 10.41 9.77
CA PRO A 139 -7.61 9.37 9.89
C PRO A 139 -7.67 8.48 8.64
N ILE A 140 -7.84 7.17 8.83
CA ILE A 140 -7.89 6.20 7.75
C ILE A 140 -8.80 5.03 8.09
N ARG A 141 -9.46 4.48 7.08
CA ARG A 141 -10.26 3.26 7.18
C ARG A 141 -9.54 2.10 6.53
N ILE A 142 -9.54 0.95 7.20
CA ILE A 142 -8.84 -0.25 6.78
C ILE A 142 -9.87 -1.35 6.49
N CYS A 143 -9.82 -1.88 5.27
CA CYS A 143 -10.63 -2.99 4.80
C CYS A 143 -9.75 -4.23 4.60
N GLY A 144 -10.22 -5.39 5.05
CA GLY A 144 -9.66 -6.68 4.69
C GLY A 144 -10.12 -7.16 3.33
N ASP A 145 -10.25 -8.48 3.22
CA ASP A 145 -10.58 -9.22 2.01
C ASP A 145 -11.97 -8.85 1.47
N ILE A 146 -12.11 -8.81 0.14
CA ILE A 146 -13.36 -8.47 -0.56
C ILE A 146 -13.80 -9.61 -1.49
N HIS A 147 -12.85 -10.31 -2.11
CA HIS A 147 -13.09 -11.50 -2.94
C HIS A 147 -14.27 -11.39 -3.91
N GLY A 148 -14.29 -10.34 -4.73
CA GLY A 148 -15.31 -10.15 -5.74
C GLY A 148 -16.75 -9.98 -5.21
N GLN A 149 -16.96 -9.75 -3.91
CA GLN A 149 -18.25 -9.40 -3.31
C GLN A 149 -18.59 -7.93 -3.55
N TYR A 150 -18.77 -7.59 -4.83
CA TYR A 150 -18.92 -6.22 -5.30
C TYR A 150 -20.03 -5.43 -4.60
N GLN A 151 -21.16 -6.07 -4.31
CA GLN A 151 -22.28 -5.40 -3.63
C GLN A 151 -21.93 -5.05 -2.17
N ASP A 152 -21.15 -5.90 -1.50
CA ASP A 152 -20.68 -5.62 -0.15
C ASP A 152 -19.59 -4.55 -0.14
N LEU A 153 -18.75 -4.47 -1.18
CA LEU A 153 -17.84 -3.33 -1.39
C LEU A 153 -18.61 -2.00 -1.50
N LEU A 154 -19.73 -1.99 -2.24
CA LEU A 154 -20.57 -0.79 -2.31
C LEU A 154 -21.19 -0.45 -0.94
N ARG A 155 -21.62 -1.45 -0.17
CA ARG A 155 -22.12 -1.26 1.22
C ARG A 155 -21.02 -0.70 2.14
N LEU A 156 -19.78 -1.19 2.03
CA LEU A 156 -18.63 -0.67 2.80
C LEU A 156 -18.45 0.84 2.59
N PHE A 157 -18.53 1.30 1.34
CA PHE A 157 -18.45 2.73 1.02
C PHE A 157 -19.69 3.54 1.42
N GLU A 158 -20.86 2.90 1.54
CA GLU A 158 -22.07 3.57 2.07
C GLU A 158 -21.97 3.83 3.58
N TYR A 159 -21.37 2.88 4.31
CA TYR A 159 -21.17 2.95 5.75
C TYR A 159 -20.04 3.91 6.12
N GLY A 160 -18.81 3.57 5.77
CA GLY A 160 -17.73 4.53 5.83
C GLY A 160 -17.76 5.33 4.54
N GLY A 161 -18.18 6.59 4.50
CA GLY A 161 -18.44 7.31 3.25
C GLY A 161 -17.46 7.19 2.07
N TYR A 162 -18.03 7.28 0.86
CA TYR A 162 -17.34 7.21 -0.43
C TYR A 162 -16.10 8.13 -0.56
N PRO A 163 -15.06 7.69 -1.30
CA PRO A 163 -13.94 8.54 -1.67
C PRO A 163 -14.37 9.78 -2.46
N PRO A 164 -13.77 10.96 -2.21
CA PRO A 164 -12.63 11.23 -1.34
C PRO A 164 -13.02 11.66 0.08
N ALA A 165 -14.27 11.45 0.52
CA ALA A 165 -14.72 11.89 1.83
C ALA A 165 -14.03 11.15 2.99
N ALA A 166 -13.41 10.00 2.70
CA ALA A 166 -12.57 9.27 3.63
C ALA A 166 -11.36 8.65 2.92
N ASN A 167 -10.31 8.42 3.70
CA ASN A 167 -9.10 7.74 3.26
C ASN A 167 -9.28 6.22 3.49
N TYR A 168 -8.84 5.38 2.54
CA TYR A 168 -8.91 3.93 2.63
C TYR A 168 -7.57 3.27 2.40
N LEU A 169 -7.28 2.27 3.22
CA LEU A 169 -6.31 1.22 2.99
C LEU A 169 -7.05 -0.11 2.83
N PHE A 170 -6.83 -0.80 1.72
CA PHE A 170 -7.28 -2.18 1.57
C PHE A 170 -6.11 -3.15 1.69
N LEU A 171 -6.30 -4.25 2.39
CA LEU A 171 -5.23 -5.19 2.75
C LEU A 171 -4.90 -6.21 1.67
N GLY A 172 -5.78 -6.44 0.70
CA GLY A 172 -5.57 -7.40 -0.39
C GLY A 172 -6.83 -8.20 -0.71
N ASP A 173 -6.66 -9.23 -1.53
CA ASP A 173 -7.67 -10.24 -1.86
C ASP A 173 -8.97 -9.63 -2.38
N TYR A 174 -8.82 -8.93 -3.51
CA TYR A 174 -9.91 -8.22 -4.19
C TYR A 174 -10.71 -9.14 -5.09
N VAL A 175 -10.05 -10.15 -5.66
CA VAL A 175 -10.56 -11.02 -6.70
C VAL A 175 -10.74 -12.45 -6.19
N ASP A 176 -11.24 -13.32 -7.07
CA ASP A 176 -11.55 -14.73 -6.83
C ASP A 176 -12.72 -14.99 -5.88
N ARG A 177 -13.24 -16.22 -5.94
CA ARG A 177 -14.30 -16.81 -5.10
C ARG A 177 -15.68 -16.16 -5.21
N GLY A 178 -15.77 -14.83 -5.18
CA GLY A 178 -17.01 -14.11 -5.41
C GLY A 178 -17.38 -13.97 -6.89
N LYS A 179 -18.53 -13.34 -7.12
CA LYS A 179 -19.22 -13.36 -8.42
C LYS A 179 -18.83 -12.22 -9.36
N GLN A 180 -18.28 -11.14 -8.84
CA GLN A 180 -18.06 -9.87 -9.55
C GLN A 180 -16.66 -9.31 -9.26
N SER A 181 -15.62 -10.12 -9.50
CA SER A 181 -14.23 -9.71 -9.25
C SER A 181 -13.82 -8.56 -10.17
N LEU A 182 -14.27 -8.57 -11.43
CA LEU A 182 -13.95 -7.49 -12.37
C LEU A 182 -14.52 -6.13 -11.93
N GLU A 183 -15.78 -6.06 -11.53
CA GLU A 183 -16.36 -4.81 -11.00
C GLU A 183 -15.64 -4.33 -9.74
N THR A 184 -15.33 -5.27 -8.84
CA THR A 184 -14.62 -5.00 -7.58
C THR A 184 -13.27 -4.36 -7.83
N ILE A 185 -12.40 -5.03 -8.60
CA ILE A 185 -11.06 -4.50 -8.85
C ILE A 185 -11.09 -3.25 -9.74
N CYS A 186 -11.99 -3.18 -10.73
CA CYS A 186 -12.09 -1.98 -11.58
C CYS A 186 -12.49 -0.74 -10.78
N LEU A 187 -13.42 -0.87 -9.82
CA LEU A 187 -13.80 0.25 -8.97
C LEU A 187 -12.65 0.71 -8.08
N LEU A 188 -11.92 -0.23 -7.46
CA LEU A 188 -10.77 0.08 -6.62
C LEU A 188 -9.65 0.74 -7.42
N LEU A 189 -9.32 0.23 -8.62
CA LEU A 189 -8.32 0.84 -9.50
C LEU A 189 -8.76 2.22 -10.01
N ALA A 190 -10.03 2.39 -10.38
CA ALA A 190 -10.57 3.69 -10.81
C ALA A 190 -10.46 4.72 -9.68
N TYR A 191 -10.82 4.35 -8.45
CA TYR A 191 -10.64 5.19 -7.28
C TYR A 191 -9.17 5.47 -6.96
N LYS A 192 -8.28 4.49 -7.12
CA LYS A 192 -6.84 4.68 -6.96
C LYS A 192 -6.28 5.71 -7.94
N ILE A 193 -6.74 5.68 -9.20
CA ILE A 193 -6.33 6.66 -10.21
C ILE A 193 -6.90 8.03 -9.89
N ARG A 194 -8.18 8.09 -9.49
CA ARG A 194 -8.88 9.35 -9.25
C ARG A 194 -8.41 10.08 -7.99
N TYR A 195 -8.04 9.33 -6.95
CA TYR A 195 -7.64 9.80 -5.63
C TYR A 195 -6.41 9.03 -5.08
N PRO A 196 -5.24 9.18 -5.72
CA PRO A 196 -4.05 8.36 -5.43
C PRO A 196 -3.47 8.56 -4.02
N ASP A 197 -3.83 9.66 -3.36
CA ASP A 197 -3.49 10.08 -2.00
C ASP A 197 -4.62 9.83 -0.97
N LYS A 198 -5.71 9.17 -1.40
CA LYS A 198 -6.84 8.81 -0.54
C LYS A 198 -7.13 7.32 -0.54
N ILE A 199 -6.71 6.61 -1.59
CA ILE A 199 -6.99 5.20 -1.80
C ILE A 199 -5.67 4.45 -1.91
N TYR A 200 -5.47 3.47 -1.03
CA TYR A 200 -4.29 2.65 -0.94
C TYR A 200 -4.73 1.20 -1.01
N LEU A 201 -4.05 0.43 -1.87
CA LEU A 201 -4.37 -0.97 -2.16
C LEU A 201 -3.09 -1.76 -1.95
N LEU A 202 -3.07 -2.61 -0.92
CA LEU A 202 -1.99 -3.57 -0.72
C LEU A 202 -2.20 -4.80 -1.61
N ARG A 203 -1.17 -5.64 -1.70
CA ARG A 203 -1.23 -6.90 -2.40
C ARG A 203 -1.72 -7.97 -1.42
N GLY A 204 -2.72 -8.76 -1.80
CA GLY A 204 -3.04 -10.03 -1.17
C GLY A 204 -2.45 -11.22 -1.92
N ASN A 205 -2.61 -12.42 -1.38
CA ASN A 205 -2.11 -13.63 -2.02
C ASN A 205 -2.93 -14.03 -3.27
N HIS A 206 -4.18 -13.54 -3.39
CA HIS A 206 -5.00 -13.73 -4.59
C HIS A 206 -4.62 -12.78 -5.75
N GLU A 207 -3.84 -11.74 -5.49
CA GLU A 207 -3.22 -10.91 -6.54
C GLU A 207 -1.94 -11.56 -7.13
N GLU A 208 -2.00 -12.88 -7.34
CA GLU A 208 -0.99 -13.73 -8.00
C GLU A 208 -1.60 -14.52 -9.15
N ALA A 209 -0.85 -14.65 -10.25
CA ALA A 209 -1.26 -15.47 -11.39
C ALA A 209 -1.56 -16.93 -11.01
N LYS A 210 -0.77 -17.57 -10.14
CA LYS A 210 -0.96 -19.00 -9.81
C LYS A 210 -2.29 -19.23 -9.09
N ILE A 211 -2.61 -18.36 -8.12
CA ILE A 211 -3.82 -18.45 -7.30
C ILE A 211 -5.06 -18.07 -8.12
N ASN A 212 -5.06 -16.88 -8.73
CA ASN A 212 -6.26 -16.39 -9.42
C ASN A 212 -6.52 -17.05 -10.78
N ARG A 213 -5.60 -17.92 -11.22
CA ARG A 213 -5.83 -18.86 -12.31
C ARG A 213 -6.85 -19.94 -11.96
N ILE A 214 -6.93 -20.31 -10.68
CA ILE A 214 -7.66 -21.48 -10.18
C ILE A 214 -8.95 -21.05 -9.46
N TYR A 215 -8.91 -19.94 -8.70
CA TYR A 215 -10.01 -19.55 -7.81
C TYR A 215 -11.05 -18.59 -8.41
N GLY A 216 -11.00 -18.36 -9.72
CA GLY A 216 -12.13 -17.85 -10.51
C GLY A 216 -11.86 -16.61 -11.36
N PHE A 217 -10.90 -15.75 -11.00
CA PHE A 217 -10.70 -14.48 -11.69
C PHE A 217 -10.24 -14.66 -13.15
N TYR A 218 -9.35 -15.63 -13.41
CA TYR A 218 -8.97 -15.97 -14.78
C TYR A 218 -10.19 -16.37 -15.61
N ASP A 219 -11.04 -17.25 -15.07
CA ASP A 219 -12.20 -17.75 -15.80
C ASP A 219 -13.24 -16.65 -16.00
N GLU A 220 -13.39 -15.74 -15.03
CA GLU A 220 -14.20 -14.53 -15.18
C GLU A 220 -13.68 -13.64 -16.32
N CYS A 221 -12.37 -13.34 -16.35
CA CYS A 221 -11.74 -12.56 -17.42
C CYS A 221 -11.89 -13.24 -18.79
N LYS A 222 -11.60 -14.55 -18.88
CA LYS A 222 -11.69 -15.32 -20.12
C LYS A 222 -13.12 -15.37 -20.65
N ARG A 223 -14.11 -15.54 -19.78
CA ARG A 223 -15.53 -15.65 -20.15
C ARG A 223 -16.12 -14.31 -20.59
N ARG A 224 -15.79 -13.22 -19.89
CA ARG A 224 -16.38 -11.89 -20.15
C ARG A 224 -15.61 -11.08 -21.19
N PHE A 225 -14.32 -11.35 -21.33
CA PHE A 225 -13.41 -10.64 -22.23
C PHE A 225 -12.49 -11.65 -22.91
N ASN A 226 -11.24 -11.75 -22.47
CA ASN A 226 -10.24 -12.65 -23.02
C ASN A 226 -9.09 -12.89 -22.03
N VAL A 227 -8.23 -13.85 -22.35
CA VAL A 227 -7.06 -14.21 -21.54
C VAL A 227 -5.99 -13.10 -21.51
N ARG A 228 -5.93 -12.26 -22.54
CA ARG A 228 -4.98 -11.15 -22.59
C ARG A 228 -5.29 -10.11 -21.50
N LEU A 229 -6.58 -9.85 -21.24
CA LEU A 229 -7.00 -8.95 -20.18
C LEU A 229 -6.57 -9.45 -18.80
N TRP A 230 -6.67 -10.76 -18.52
CA TRP A 230 -6.15 -11.35 -17.30
C TRP A 230 -4.65 -11.11 -17.12
N LYS A 231 -3.84 -11.29 -18.18
CA LYS A 231 -2.40 -10.99 -18.13
C LYS A 231 -2.12 -9.52 -17.80
N ILE A 232 -2.92 -8.60 -18.33
CA ILE A 232 -2.81 -7.16 -18.03
C ILE A 232 -3.12 -6.89 -16.55
N PHE A 233 -4.09 -7.58 -15.95
CA PHE A 233 -4.31 -7.52 -14.50
C PHE A 233 -3.12 -8.08 -13.72
N THR A 234 -2.58 -9.23 -14.12
CA THR A 234 -1.36 -9.81 -13.51
C THR A 234 -0.20 -8.81 -13.51
N ASP A 235 0.06 -8.14 -14.63
CA ASP A 235 1.11 -7.11 -14.72
C ASP A 235 0.87 -5.92 -13.77
N CYS A 236 -0.40 -5.58 -13.54
CA CYS A 236 -0.80 -4.55 -12.58
C CYS A 236 -0.60 -5.03 -11.13
N PHE A 237 -1.06 -6.23 -10.80
CA PHE A 237 -0.95 -6.86 -9.49
C PHE A 237 0.50 -7.04 -9.04
N ASN A 238 1.39 -7.42 -9.96
CA ASN A 238 2.82 -7.53 -9.72
C ASN A 238 3.48 -6.20 -9.28
N CYS A 239 2.78 -5.07 -9.39
CA CYS A 239 3.27 -3.75 -8.99
C CYS A 239 2.66 -3.24 -7.68
N LEU A 240 1.70 -3.94 -7.06
CA LEU A 240 1.07 -3.50 -5.82
C LEU A 240 2.10 -3.37 -4.67
N PRO A 241 1.94 -2.36 -3.78
CA PRO A 241 2.66 -2.33 -2.52
C PRO A 241 2.25 -3.50 -1.63
N VAL A 242 3.11 -3.95 -0.72
CA VAL A 242 2.89 -5.18 0.06
C VAL A 242 2.60 -4.90 1.53
N ALA A 243 2.94 -3.70 2.01
CA ALA A 243 2.68 -3.28 3.36
C ALA A 243 2.44 -1.77 3.44
N ALA A 244 1.84 -1.31 4.54
CA ALA A 244 1.72 0.08 4.90
C ALA A 244 2.08 0.31 6.37
N LEU A 245 2.62 1.47 6.69
CA LEU A 245 2.93 1.93 8.04
C LEU A 245 2.11 3.20 8.29
N ILE A 246 1.15 3.13 9.21
CA ILE A 246 0.28 4.26 9.58
C ILE A 246 0.87 4.92 10.83
N ASP A 247 1.20 6.21 10.70
CA ASP A 247 1.76 7.07 11.76
C ASP A 247 2.89 6.40 12.55
N GLU A 248 3.75 5.64 11.86
CA GLU A 248 4.91 4.94 12.42
C GLU A 248 4.58 3.92 13.53
N LYS A 249 3.30 3.59 13.74
CA LYS A 249 2.86 2.74 14.86
C LYS A 249 2.05 1.51 14.46
N ILE A 250 1.30 1.57 13.37
CA ILE A 250 0.48 0.43 12.90
C ILE A 250 1.06 -0.09 11.59
N LEU A 251 1.56 -1.32 11.61
CA LEU A 251 2.04 -2.01 10.42
C LEU A 251 0.92 -2.85 9.82
N CYS A 252 0.62 -2.62 8.55
CA CYS A 252 -0.44 -3.29 7.82
C CYS A 252 0.11 -4.15 6.68
N MET A 253 -0.41 -5.36 6.53
CA MET A 253 -0.08 -6.29 5.43
C MET A 253 -1.23 -7.29 5.23
N HIS A 254 -1.20 -8.10 4.18
CA HIS A 254 -2.24 -9.12 3.98
C HIS A 254 -2.04 -10.35 4.87
N GLY A 255 -0.87 -10.96 4.72
CA GLY A 255 -0.35 -12.12 5.45
C GLY A 255 -0.04 -11.77 6.90
N GLY A 256 1.17 -12.07 7.34
CA GLY A 256 1.66 -11.62 8.63
C GLY A 256 3.16 -11.53 8.63
N LEU A 257 3.77 -11.83 9.77
CA LEU A 257 5.21 -11.72 9.92
C LEU A 257 5.96 -12.81 9.15
N SER A 258 7.23 -12.57 8.90
CA SER A 258 8.17 -13.53 8.33
C SER A 258 9.30 -13.79 9.32
N PRO A 259 9.84 -15.02 9.43
CA PRO A 259 11.05 -15.28 10.20
C PRO A 259 12.27 -14.55 9.62
N GLU A 260 12.22 -14.12 8.35
CA GLU A 260 13.25 -13.31 7.71
C GLU A 260 13.08 -11.80 7.96
N LEU A 261 11.92 -11.36 8.47
CA LEU A 261 11.63 -9.94 8.68
C LEU A 261 12.16 -9.47 10.03
N GLU A 262 13.36 -8.88 10.00
CA GLU A 262 13.98 -8.29 11.17
C GLU A 262 13.66 -6.80 11.35
N ASN A 263 13.55 -6.07 10.23
CA ASN A 263 13.26 -4.64 10.22
C ASN A 263 12.52 -4.23 8.93
N LEU A 264 11.91 -3.04 8.97
CA LEU A 264 11.05 -2.55 7.88
C LEU A 264 11.81 -2.18 6.58
N ASP A 265 13.13 -1.98 6.61
CA ASP A 265 13.89 -1.66 5.40
C ASP A 265 13.96 -2.85 4.44
N GLN A 266 13.92 -4.08 4.95
CA GLN A 266 13.84 -5.28 4.12
C GLN A 266 12.60 -5.29 3.23
N ILE A 267 11.46 -4.76 3.72
CA ILE A 267 10.25 -4.60 2.91
C ILE A 267 10.47 -3.54 1.84
N ARG A 268 11.11 -2.41 2.18
CA ARG A 268 11.38 -1.28 1.26
C ARG A 268 12.26 -1.68 0.08
N GLU A 269 13.10 -2.68 0.25
CA GLU A 269 14.06 -3.17 -0.74
C GLU A 269 13.46 -4.19 -1.73
N ILE A 270 12.25 -4.71 -1.49
CA ILE A 270 11.60 -5.65 -2.40
C ILE A 270 11.36 -4.98 -3.77
N PRO A 271 11.88 -5.56 -4.87
CA PRO A 271 11.74 -4.97 -6.20
C PRO A 271 10.32 -5.12 -6.75
N ARG A 272 9.92 -4.17 -7.61
CA ARG A 272 8.68 -4.24 -8.38
C ARG A 272 8.91 -3.87 -9.85
N PRO A 273 8.20 -4.49 -10.81
CA PRO A 273 7.24 -5.59 -10.63
C PRO A 273 7.89 -6.90 -10.15
N THR A 274 7.17 -7.70 -9.37
CA THR A 274 7.62 -9.04 -8.96
C THR A 274 6.46 -10.02 -8.89
N GLU A 275 6.72 -11.28 -9.22
CA GLU A 275 5.84 -12.39 -8.85
C GLU A 275 6.04 -12.77 -7.38
N ILE A 276 5.09 -13.51 -6.81
CA ILE A 276 5.21 -14.00 -5.43
C ILE A 276 6.03 -15.30 -5.49
N PRO A 277 7.17 -15.37 -4.78
CA PRO A 277 7.97 -16.59 -4.72
C PRO A 277 7.25 -17.68 -3.92
N ASP A 278 7.66 -18.93 -4.08
CA ASP A 278 7.06 -20.06 -3.34
C ASP A 278 7.47 -20.06 -1.84
N GLY A 279 8.40 -19.20 -1.42
CA GLY A 279 8.84 -19.02 -0.03
C GLY A 279 9.66 -17.73 0.17
N GLY A 280 10.06 -17.47 1.41
CA GLY A 280 10.83 -16.28 1.83
C GLY A 280 9.97 -15.05 2.09
N LEU A 281 10.61 -13.92 2.42
CA LEU A 281 9.96 -12.71 2.94
C LEU A 281 8.66 -12.29 2.23
N LEU A 282 8.66 -12.18 0.89
CA LEU A 282 7.46 -11.74 0.16
C LEU A 282 6.32 -12.77 0.21
N CYS A 283 6.64 -14.07 0.22
CA CYS A 283 5.64 -15.11 0.40
C CYS A 283 4.99 -14.97 1.78
N ASP A 284 5.81 -14.86 2.82
CA ASP A 284 5.32 -14.80 4.20
C ASP A 284 4.47 -13.57 4.51
N LEU A 285 4.85 -12.39 4.02
CA LEU A 285 4.07 -11.15 4.14
C LEU A 285 2.65 -11.26 3.57
N LEU A 286 2.40 -12.25 2.71
CA LEU A 286 1.11 -12.48 2.04
C LEU A 286 0.40 -13.76 2.48
N TRP A 287 1.09 -14.70 3.11
CA TRP A 287 0.58 -16.05 3.39
C TRP A 287 0.66 -16.49 4.86
N SER A 288 1.50 -15.86 5.68
CA SER A 288 1.66 -16.32 7.06
C SER A 288 0.45 -15.99 7.92
N ASP A 289 0.25 -16.80 8.97
CA ASP A 289 -0.89 -16.71 9.87
C ASP A 289 -0.47 -16.65 11.35
N PRO A 290 -1.13 -15.84 12.18
CA PRO A 290 -0.98 -15.96 13.63
C PRO A 290 -1.60 -17.28 14.12
N ASP A 291 -0.93 -17.94 15.06
CA ASP A 291 -1.41 -19.17 15.69
C ASP A 291 -1.28 -19.11 17.23
N PRO A 292 -2.40 -19.17 17.98
CA PRO A 292 -2.38 -19.10 19.44
C PRO A 292 -1.84 -20.36 20.13
N SER A 293 -1.64 -21.46 19.39
CA SER A 293 -1.16 -22.73 19.93
C SER A 293 0.36 -22.86 19.97
N ILE A 294 1.09 -21.89 19.40
CA ILE A 294 2.56 -21.87 19.34
C ILE A 294 3.13 -20.58 19.94
N ASP A 295 4.38 -20.64 20.38
CA ASP A 295 5.07 -19.47 20.93
C ASP A 295 5.71 -18.60 19.83
N ARG A 296 6.42 -19.22 18.88
CA ARG A 296 7.26 -18.52 17.89
C ARG A 296 6.89 -18.83 16.44
N TRP A 297 7.45 -19.87 15.83
CA TRP A 297 7.26 -20.18 14.40
C TRP A 297 6.97 -21.67 14.22
N ALA A 298 6.07 -21.99 13.29
CA ALA A 298 5.82 -23.35 12.84
C ALA A 298 5.47 -23.38 11.34
N ASP A 299 5.45 -24.56 10.74
CA ASP A 299 5.00 -24.73 9.36
C ASP A 299 3.48 -24.51 9.27
N SER A 300 3.02 -23.91 8.18
CA SER A 300 1.60 -23.65 7.96
C SER A 300 0.87 -24.89 7.43
N ASP A 301 -0.29 -25.19 8.01
CA ASP A 301 -1.21 -26.23 7.52
C ASP A 301 -1.77 -25.94 6.12
N ARG A 302 -1.62 -24.70 5.62
CA ARG A 302 -1.95 -24.34 4.24
C ARG A 302 -0.99 -24.94 3.22
N GLY A 303 0.16 -25.48 3.67
CA GLY A 303 1.21 -26.00 2.80
C GLY A 303 2.04 -24.91 2.11
N VAL A 304 1.95 -23.66 2.56
CA VAL A 304 2.72 -22.52 2.08
C VAL A 304 3.01 -21.57 3.24
N SER A 305 4.22 -21.00 3.27
CA SER A 305 4.70 -20.12 4.35
C SER A 305 4.66 -20.81 5.73
N CYS A 306 4.46 -20.03 6.79
CA CYS A 306 4.60 -20.39 8.19
C CYS A 306 3.45 -19.82 9.03
N THR A 307 3.32 -20.30 10.25
CA THR A 307 2.53 -19.66 11.31
C THR A 307 3.45 -18.98 12.33
N PHE A 308 2.93 -17.98 13.04
CA PHE A 308 3.67 -17.28 14.09
C PHE A 308 2.86 -17.06 15.38
N GLY A 309 3.54 -17.21 16.51
CA GLY A 309 2.97 -17.08 17.85
C GLY A 309 3.07 -15.68 18.44
N ALA A 310 2.51 -15.53 19.64
CA ALA A 310 2.44 -14.24 20.33
C ALA A 310 3.82 -13.70 20.73
N GLU A 311 4.81 -14.57 21.00
CA GLU A 311 6.17 -14.17 21.36
C GLU A 311 6.89 -13.55 20.16
N ALA A 312 6.86 -14.22 19.00
CA ALA A 312 7.47 -13.71 17.77
C ALA A 312 6.88 -12.34 17.37
N LEU A 313 5.56 -12.20 17.48
CA LEU A 313 4.88 -10.93 17.22
C LEU A 313 5.31 -9.82 18.19
N THR A 314 5.32 -10.10 19.49
CA THR A 314 5.65 -9.10 20.51
C THR A 314 7.10 -8.66 20.38
N GLU A 315 8.03 -9.60 20.18
CA GLU A 315 9.44 -9.31 19.95
C GLU A 315 9.64 -8.42 18.72
N PHE A 316 8.98 -8.73 17.60
CA PHE A 316 9.07 -7.94 16.39
C PHE A 316 8.57 -6.50 16.59
N LEU A 317 7.39 -6.35 17.20
CA LEU A 317 6.79 -5.04 17.43
C LEU A 317 7.65 -4.19 18.38
N ASP A 318 8.13 -4.77 19.48
CA ASP A 318 8.96 -4.06 20.46
C ASP A 318 10.32 -3.67 19.87
N LYS A 319 10.93 -4.55 19.04
CA LYS A 319 12.18 -4.25 18.31
C LYS A 319 12.05 -3.08 17.34
N ASN A 320 10.88 -2.94 16.72
CA ASN A 320 10.62 -1.94 15.68
C ASN A 320 9.82 -0.71 16.16
N ASP A 321 9.58 -0.59 17.48
CA ASP A 321 8.79 0.49 18.09
C ASP A 321 7.37 0.64 17.50
N LEU A 322 6.71 -0.50 17.28
CA LEU A 322 5.36 -0.60 16.73
C LEU A 322 4.34 -1.02 17.80
N ASP A 323 3.13 -0.51 17.69
CA ASP A 323 2.05 -0.81 18.63
C ASP A 323 1.18 -1.98 18.16
N LEU A 324 0.92 -2.07 16.85
CA LEU A 324 -0.09 -2.97 16.28
C LEU A 324 0.32 -3.49 14.89
N VAL A 325 0.06 -4.78 14.65
CA VAL A 325 -0.09 -5.34 13.29
C VAL A 325 -1.57 -5.39 12.90
N CYS A 326 -1.93 -4.88 11.72
CA CYS A 326 -3.27 -5.03 11.15
C CYS A 326 -3.21 -5.86 9.87
N ARG A 327 -3.96 -6.96 9.80
CA ARG A 327 -3.85 -7.92 8.69
C ARG A 327 -5.17 -8.48 8.16
N GLY A 328 -5.15 -9.18 7.01
CA GLY A 328 -6.31 -9.74 6.31
C GLY A 328 -6.39 -11.28 6.34
N HIS A 329 -6.72 -11.92 5.22
CA HIS A 329 -6.46 -13.32 4.83
C HIS A 329 -7.18 -14.45 5.59
N GLN A 330 -7.53 -14.25 6.86
CA GLN A 330 -8.29 -15.21 7.67
C GLN A 330 -9.73 -14.73 7.87
N VAL A 331 -10.68 -15.60 7.52
CA VAL A 331 -12.10 -15.39 7.83
C VAL A 331 -12.27 -15.47 9.35
N VAL A 332 -12.89 -14.45 9.94
CA VAL A 332 -13.16 -14.36 11.38
C VAL A 332 -14.63 -14.01 11.60
N GLU A 333 -15.24 -14.55 12.66
CA GLU A 333 -16.70 -14.56 12.84
C GLU A 333 -17.33 -13.16 12.80
N ASP A 334 -16.78 -12.21 13.55
CA ASP A 334 -17.28 -10.83 13.62
C ASP A 334 -16.69 -9.91 12.54
N GLY A 335 -15.93 -10.45 11.58
CA GLY A 335 -15.18 -9.69 10.59
C GLY A 335 -13.92 -9.00 11.13
N TYR A 336 -13.68 -9.07 12.45
CA TYR A 336 -12.39 -8.73 13.05
C TYR A 336 -12.07 -9.67 14.22
N GLU A 337 -10.79 -9.87 14.51
CA GLU A 337 -10.34 -10.63 15.67
C GLU A 337 -9.00 -10.10 16.19
N PHE A 338 -8.86 -9.99 17.52
CA PHE A 338 -7.61 -9.59 18.15
C PHE A 338 -6.77 -10.79 18.56
N PHE A 339 -5.46 -10.65 18.41
CA PHE A 339 -4.44 -11.62 18.82
C PHE A 339 -3.39 -10.97 19.74
N ALA A 340 -2.69 -11.80 20.54
CA ALA A 340 -1.58 -11.41 21.40
C ALA A 340 -1.83 -10.13 22.24
N LYS A 341 -2.86 -10.15 23.09
CA LYS A 341 -3.24 -8.99 23.94
C LYS A 341 -3.51 -7.72 23.13
N ARG A 342 -4.14 -7.86 21.96
CA ARG A 342 -4.49 -6.78 21.03
C ARG A 342 -3.28 -6.12 20.35
N ARG A 343 -2.15 -6.81 20.27
CA ARG A 343 -0.96 -6.39 19.48
C ARG A 343 -1.07 -6.77 18.00
N LEU A 344 -2.03 -7.61 17.63
CA LEU A 344 -2.42 -7.84 16.23
C LEU A 344 -3.95 -7.85 16.10
N VAL A 345 -4.44 -7.35 14.98
CA VAL A 345 -5.84 -7.47 14.58
C VAL A 345 -5.96 -8.04 13.16
N THR A 346 -6.77 -9.06 13.00
CA THR A 346 -7.22 -9.58 11.70
C THR A 346 -8.51 -8.87 11.31
N ILE A 347 -8.61 -8.40 10.07
CA ILE A 347 -9.79 -7.75 9.49
C ILE A 347 -10.21 -8.54 8.26
N PHE A 348 -11.49 -8.89 8.18
CA PHE A 348 -12.10 -9.54 7.04
C PHE A 348 -13.36 -8.78 6.64
N SER A 349 -13.46 -8.36 5.37
CA SER A 349 -14.51 -7.40 4.95
C SER A 349 -15.57 -8.01 4.01
N ALA A 350 -15.50 -9.32 3.75
CA ALA A 350 -16.48 -10.06 2.95
C ALA A 350 -17.46 -10.84 3.85
N PRO A 351 -18.67 -10.32 4.13
CA PRO A 351 -19.67 -11.02 4.93
C PRO A 351 -20.23 -12.24 4.19
N ASN A 352 -20.58 -13.30 4.94
CA ASN A 352 -21.06 -14.57 4.38
C ASN A 352 -20.13 -15.11 3.28
N TYR A 353 -18.85 -15.23 3.63
CA TYR A 353 -17.81 -15.57 2.69
C TYR A 353 -18.09 -16.90 2.00
N GLY A 354 -17.91 -16.94 0.69
CA GLY A 354 -18.17 -18.14 -0.13
C GLY A 354 -19.63 -18.62 -0.15
N GLY A 355 -20.54 -18.00 0.60
CA GLY A 355 -21.87 -18.56 0.84
C GLY A 355 -21.89 -19.73 1.83
N GLU A 356 -20.76 -20.01 2.49
CA GLU A 356 -20.54 -21.18 3.36
C GLU A 356 -20.33 -20.79 4.82
N PHE A 357 -19.79 -19.60 5.05
CA PHE A 357 -19.59 -19.04 6.38
C PHE A 357 -20.73 -18.09 6.74
N ASP A 358 -21.06 -17.96 8.02
CA ASP A 358 -22.02 -16.97 8.52
C ASP A 358 -21.32 -15.72 9.11
N ASN A 359 -20.06 -15.49 8.73
CA ASN A 359 -19.25 -14.39 9.25
C ASN A 359 -19.79 -13.01 8.85
N ALA A 360 -19.59 -12.02 9.71
CA ALA A 360 -19.70 -10.62 9.35
C ALA A 360 -18.45 -10.14 8.59
N GLY A 361 -18.58 -8.99 7.94
CA GLY A 361 -17.45 -8.18 7.48
C GLY A 361 -17.20 -7.05 8.46
N ALA A 362 -15.97 -6.55 8.57
CA ALA A 362 -15.65 -5.37 9.36
C ALA A 362 -14.89 -4.31 8.54
N LEU A 363 -14.99 -3.08 9.04
CA LEU A 363 -14.24 -1.91 8.60
C LEU A 363 -13.58 -1.28 9.82
N LEU A 364 -12.24 -1.26 9.86
CA LEU A 364 -11.49 -0.64 10.96
C LEU A 364 -11.28 0.85 10.66
N SER A 365 -11.79 1.72 11.52
CA SER A 365 -11.51 3.16 11.49
C SER A 365 -10.42 3.50 12.51
N VAL A 366 -9.34 4.12 12.03
CA VAL A 366 -8.26 4.69 12.85
C VAL A 366 -8.38 6.21 12.78
N ASP A 367 -8.57 6.87 13.93
CA ASP A 367 -8.65 8.33 14.00
C ASP A 367 -7.26 8.99 14.19
N GLU A 368 -7.23 10.32 14.20
CA GLU A 368 -5.99 11.12 14.36
C GLU A 368 -5.23 10.86 15.68
N SER A 369 -5.91 10.29 16.68
CA SER A 369 -5.31 9.87 17.96
C SER A 369 -4.93 8.39 17.99
N LEU A 370 -4.99 7.71 16.84
CA LEU A 370 -4.78 6.28 16.66
C LEU A 370 -5.76 5.39 17.42
N VAL A 371 -6.92 5.94 17.80
CA VAL A 371 -7.99 5.14 18.38
C VAL A 371 -8.62 4.31 17.27
N CYS A 372 -8.63 3.00 17.50
CA CYS A 372 -9.20 2.00 16.60
C CYS A 372 -10.66 1.70 16.97
N SER A 373 -11.57 1.81 16.01
CA SER A 373 -12.98 1.47 16.14
C SER A 373 -13.46 0.64 14.95
N PHE A 374 -14.48 -0.20 15.14
CA PHE A 374 -14.94 -1.15 14.12
C PHE A 374 -16.38 -0.86 13.71
N GLU A 375 -16.63 -0.84 12.39
CA GLU A 375 -17.98 -0.86 11.83
C GLU A 375 -18.24 -2.26 11.26
N ILE A 376 -19.29 -2.94 11.77
CA ILE A 376 -19.59 -4.33 11.42
C ILE A 376 -20.70 -4.41 10.38
N LEU A 377 -20.40 -5.07 9.26
CA LEU A 377 -21.32 -5.37 8.16
C LEU A 377 -21.84 -6.80 8.31
N LYS A 378 -23.03 -6.93 8.87
CA LYS A 378 -23.71 -8.24 8.95
C LYS A 378 -24.09 -8.75 7.55
N PRO A 379 -24.12 -10.09 7.36
CA PRO A 379 -24.70 -10.73 6.19
C PRO A 379 -26.11 -10.21 5.89
N VAL A 380 -26.47 -10.15 4.60
CA VAL A 380 -27.85 -9.87 4.22
C VAL A 380 -28.62 -11.20 4.17
N ASP A 381 -29.66 -11.32 4.98
CA ASP A 381 -30.52 -12.51 4.97
C ASP A 381 -31.18 -12.69 3.60
N LYS A 382 -30.98 -13.87 2.98
CA LYS A 382 -31.64 -14.23 1.72
C LYS A 382 -33.13 -14.56 1.87
N GLY A 383 -33.69 -14.45 3.09
CA GLY A 383 -35.00 -14.99 3.49
C GLY A 383 -36.16 -14.00 3.68
N SER A 384 -35.94 -12.68 3.71
CA SER A 384 -37.05 -11.72 3.82
C SER A 384 -37.46 -11.20 2.44
N GLY A 385 -38.49 -11.81 1.86
CA GLY A 385 -39.15 -11.30 0.65
C GLY A 385 -39.60 -9.84 0.79
N SER A 386 -39.38 -9.06 -0.25
CA SER A 386 -40.15 -7.86 -0.66
C SER A 386 -40.70 -6.93 0.44
N GLY A 387 -39.94 -6.73 1.52
CA GLY A 387 -40.16 -5.67 2.49
C GLY A 387 -39.21 -4.54 2.17
N SER A 388 -39.66 -3.50 1.48
CA SER A 388 -38.87 -2.27 1.34
C SER A 388 -38.73 -1.62 2.72
N SER A 389 -37.74 -2.03 3.51
CA SER A 389 -37.08 -1.10 4.40
C SER A 389 -36.43 -0.08 3.48
N LYS A 390 -37.16 1.01 3.20
CA LYS A 390 -36.60 2.23 2.62
C LYS A 390 -35.59 2.76 3.63
N MET A 391 -34.39 2.16 3.67
CA MET A 391 -33.23 2.86 4.16
C MET A 391 -33.10 4.05 3.24
N ASN A 392 -33.11 5.25 3.82
CA ASN A 392 -32.82 6.48 3.07
C ASN A 392 -31.35 6.41 2.65
N LEU A 393 -31.14 5.79 1.47
CA LEU A 393 -29.85 5.62 0.83
C LEU A 393 -29.21 6.99 0.65
N LYS A 394 -28.07 7.23 1.31
CA LYS A 394 -27.26 8.42 1.01
C LYS A 394 -26.75 8.28 -0.42
N LYS A 395 -27.06 9.26 -1.26
CA LYS A 395 -26.58 9.28 -2.65
C LYS A 395 -25.05 9.45 -2.64
N PRO A 396 -24.32 8.75 -3.51
CA PRO A 396 -22.91 9.08 -3.72
C PRO A 396 -22.79 10.57 -4.07
N PRO A 397 -21.70 11.24 -3.65
CA PRO A 397 -21.49 12.64 -3.98
C PRO A 397 -21.54 12.83 -5.50
N LYS A 398 -22.22 13.88 -5.98
CA LYS A 398 -22.12 14.27 -7.39
C LYS A 398 -20.66 14.61 -7.65
N LEU A 399 -20.00 13.84 -8.52
CA LEU A 399 -18.67 14.16 -9.03
C LEU A 399 -18.72 15.58 -9.62
N GLY A 400 -18.24 16.55 -8.86
CA GLY A 400 -18.28 17.95 -9.24
C GLY A 400 -17.26 18.24 -10.33
N LYS A 401 -17.64 19.06 -11.31
CA LYS A 401 -16.68 19.75 -12.17
C LYS A 401 -15.91 20.74 -11.30
N VAL A 402 -14.70 20.34 -10.89
CA VAL A 402 -13.64 21.25 -10.42
C VAL A 402 -12.63 21.40 -11.52
#